data_AF-A0A8T2R012-F1
#
_entry.id   AF-A0A8T2R012-F1
#
_cell.length_a   1.000
_cell.length_b   1.000
_cell.length_c   1.000
_cell.angle_alpha   90.00
_cell.angle_beta   90.00
_cell.angle_gamma   90.00
#
_symmetry.space_group_name_H-M   'P 1'
#
loop_
_entity.id
_entity.type
_entity.pdbx_description
1 polymer ?
#
loop_
_entity_poly.entity_id
_entity_poly.type
_entity_poly.pdbx_seq_one_letter_code
_entity_poly.pdbx_strand_id
1 'polypeptide(L)'
;MQTVLSGEDHGRMTEKSKSFPKNLNVSHMFPLSSSESLASEAFLDYAGVLSPSRAASLEKDLTDLEKETGWKIRVVTKSGRAASVSGKDLKELWKPDEKTVVIIEDISSPNILNFNAGKDVLAKLPRQFFLELQSRYGNKFFVEQEGEGEALVSTVGAIRECLHRPEGCKNVPGLTSDLYFLTLATSIAGGCVFGFAARLPPQGRVEASWQWVLYLSPLWLLLFGAFGILPVVGRTGELEPLIKNVVGFAGAAFALYLTPIFGPSPISRR
;
A
#
# COMPACT_ATOMS: atom_id res chain seq x y z
N MET A 1 -48.83 -38.07 63.86
CA MET A 1 -48.47 -36.71 64.30
C MET A 1 -48.53 -35.83 63.06
N GLN A 2 -49.68 -35.32 62.62
CA GLN A 2 -50.61 -34.42 63.35
C GLN A 2 -49.83 -33.25 64.00
N THR A 3 -50.07 -31.96 63.75
CA THR A 3 -51.01 -31.25 62.87
C THR A 3 -50.75 -29.74 63.03
N VAL A 4 -51.18 -28.95 62.04
CA VAL A 4 -51.75 -27.56 62.11
C VAL A 4 -50.88 -26.35 62.51
N LEU A 5 -51.20 -25.09 62.12
CA LEU A 5 -52.47 -24.49 61.67
C LEU A 5 -52.23 -23.17 60.89
N SER A 6 -53.20 -22.85 60.02
CA SER A 6 -53.69 -21.52 59.59
C SER A 6 -52.76 -20.52 58.91
N GLY A 7 -53.14 -19.83 57.84
CA GLY A 7 -54.49 -19.58 57.31
C GLY A 7 -54.65 -18.09 56.98
N GLU A 8 -55.36 -17.84 55.88
CA GLU A 8 -55.92 -16.56 55.40
C GLU A 8 -54.99 -15.53 54.72
N ASP A 9 -55.30 -14.89 53.59
CA ASP A 9 -56.04 -15.12 52.32
C ASP A 9 -56.22 -13.70 51.69
N HIS A 10 -56.54 -13.64 50.40
CA HIS A 10 -56.99 -12.50 49.58
C HIS A 10 -55.95 -11.56 48.94
N GLY A 11 -55.94 -11.60 47.59
CA GLY A 11 -55.37 -10.51 46.79
C GLY A 11 -55.20 -10.80 45.30
N ARG A 12 -56.27 -11.13 44.57
CA ARG A 12 -56.32 -11.24 43.11
C ARG A 12 -55.95 -9.89 42.46
N MET A 13 -54.96 -9.85 41.56
CA MET A 13 -55.00 -8.97 40.38
C MET A 13 -54.13 -9.52 39.24
N THR A 14 -54.75 -9.54 38.07
CA THR A 14 -54.28 -10.06 36.79
C THR A 14 -53.24 -9.13 36.16
N GLU A 15 -52.04 -9.63 35.86
CA GLU A 15 -51.04 -8.90 35.08
C GLU A 15 -51.25 -9.16 33.57
N LYS A 16 -51.96 -8.23 32.93
CA LYS A 16 -51.98 -8.06 31.47
C LYS A 16 -51.18 -6.81 31.12
N SER A 17 -50.37 -6.91 30.06
CA SER A 17 -49.67 -5.82 29.34
C SER A 17 -48.38 -5.36 30.03
N LYS A 18 -47.21 -5.42 29.39
CA LYS A 18 -46.92 -4.70 28.14
C LYS A 18 -45.92 -5.45 27.24
N SER A 19 -46.37 -5.61 26.00
CA SER A 19 -45.59 -5.82 24.78
C SER A 19 -44.36 -4.91 24.73
N PHE A 20 -43.18 -5.52 24.56
CA PHE A 20 -41.97 -4.85 24.09
C PHE A 20 -42.16 -4.51 22.61
N PRO A 21 -42.13 -3.23 22.18
CA PRO A 21 -42.04 -2.94 20.77
C PRO A 21 -40.64 -3.31 20.27
N LYS A 22 -40.51 -4.51 19.68
CA LYS A 22 -39.50 -4.79 18.66
C LYS A 22 -39.84 -3.91 17.48
N ASN A 23 -39.10 -2.82 17.29
CA ASN A 23 -38.84 -2.09 16.02
C ASN A 23 -38.36 -0.67 16.35
N LEU A 24 -37.13 -0.54 16.85
CA LEU A 24 -36.38 0.70 16.70
C LEU A 24 -35.63 0.60 15.37
N ASN A 25 -36.32 1.01 14.31
CA ASN A 25 -35.72 1.25 13.01
C ASN A 25 -34.94 2.58 13.11
N VAL A 26 -33.64 2.50 13.40
CA VAL A 26 -32.74 3.67 13.57
C VAL A 26 -32.29 4.21 12.20
N SER A 27 -33.19 4.24 11.21
CA SER A 27 -32.82 4.61 9.83
C SER A 27 -33.19 6.05 9.44
N HIS A 28 -33.68 6.89 10.35
CA HIS A 28 -34.00 8.29 10.03
C HIS A 28 -33.89 9.20 11.25
N MET A 29 -32.67 9.57 11.64
CA MET A 29 -32.48 10.78 12.45
C MET A 29 -31.08 11.37 12.30
N PHE A 30 -30.60 11.51 11.06
CA PHE A 30 -29.63 12.55 10.76
C PHE A 30 -30.43 13.80 10.33
N PRO A 31 -30.29 14.96 11.00
CA PRO A 31 -30.94 16.18 10.54
C PRO A 31 -30.49 16.48 9.11
N LEU A 32 -31.43 16.78 8.21
CA LEU A 32 -31.15 17.03 6.78
C LEU A 32 -30.07 18.11 6.53
N SER A 33 -29.89 19.06 7.46
CA SER A 33 -28.82 20.06 7.37
C SER A 33 -27.41 19.48 7.61
N SER A 34 -27.31 18.37 8.35
CA SER A 34 -26.03 17.69 8.60
C SER A 34 -25.62 16.77 7.45
N SER A 35 -26.58 16.19 6.71
CA SER A 35 -26.25 15.37 5.54
C SER A 35 -25.70 16.19 4.38
N GLU A 36 -26.16 17.43 4.18
CA GLU A 36 -25.62 18.30 3.12
C GLU A 36 -24.20 18.80 3.46
N SER A 37 -23.91 19.10 4.73
CA SER A 37 -22.55 19.46 5.15
C SER A 37 -21.59 18.29 5.02
N LEU A 38 -21.99 17.09 5.47
CA LEU A 38 -21.19 15.87 5.38
C LEU A 38 -20.96 15.39 3.95
N ALA A 39 -21.90 15.67 3.02
CA ALA A 39 -21.73 15.33 1.61
C ALA A 39 -20.63 16.16 0.93
N SER A 40 -20.33 17.35 1.46
CA SER A 40 -19.27 18.21 0.96
C SER A 40 -17.87 17.86 1.49
N GLU A 41 -17.82 17.14 2.62
CA GLU A 41 -16.56 16.71 3.25
C GLU A 41 -15.94 15.53 2.50
N ALA A 42 -14.64 15.64 2.19
CA ALA A 42 -13.87 14.57 1.57
C ALA A 42 -13.34 13.55 2.58
N PHE A 43 -13.21 13.92 3.85
CA PHE A 43 -12.69 13.10 4.93
C PHE A 43 -13.65 13.03 6.13
N LEU A 44 -14.04 11.81 6.51
CA LEU A 44 -14.88 11.52 7.67
C LEU A 44 -14.12 10.64 8.68
N ASP A 45 -13.69 11.22 9.79
CA ASP A 45 -12.90 10.51 10.81
C ASP A 45 -13.76 10.00 11.98
N TYR A 46 -14.40 8.83 11.84
CA TYR A 46 -15.17 8.23 12.95
C TYR A 46 -14.29 7.44 13.93
N ALA A 47 -13.08 7.06 13.52
CA ALA A 47 -12.14 6.32 14.37
C ALA A 47 -11.24 7.24 15.20
N GLY A 48 -11.11 8.52 14.85
CA GLY A 48 -10.24 9.48 15.51
C GLY A 48 -8.76 9.18 15.30
N VAL A 49 -8.39 8.72 14.11
CA VAL A 49 -7.00 8.31 13.79
C VAL A 49 -6.08 9.50 13.53
N LEU A 50 -6.63 10.68 13.23
CA LEU A 50 -5.87 11.91 13.03
C LEU A 50 -6.20 12.97 14.08
N SER A 51 -5.21 13.79 14.41
CA SER A 51 -5.46 15.01 15.18
C SER A 51 -6.26 16.01 14.33
N PRO A 52 -7.03 16.94 14.95
CA PRO A 52 -7.85 17.90 14.21
C PRO A 52 -7.06 18.73 13.18
N SER A 53 -5.80 19.07 13.50
CA SER A 53 -4.91 19.79 12.57
C SER A 53 -4.47 18.93 11.39
N ARG A 54 -4.16 17.64 11.61
CA ARG A 54 -3.83 16.71 10.52
C ARG A 54 -5.05 16.40 9.66
N ALA A 55 -6.22 16.24 10.28
CA ALA A 55 -7.50 16.05 9.57
C ALA A 55 -7.81 17.24 8.65
N ALA A 56 -7.69 18.47 9.16
CA ALA A 56 -7.91 19.68 8.35
C ALA A 56 -6.88 19.83 7.22
N SER A 57 -5.61 19.45 7.46
CA SER A 57 -4.59 19.45 6.41
C SER A 57 -4.91 18.40 5.33
N LEU A 58 -5.31 17.20 5.73
CA LEU A 58 -5.69 16.14 4.80
C LEU A 58 -6.89 16.57 3.95
N GLU A 59 -7.94 17.10 4.57
CA GLU A 59 -9.14 17.59 3.88
C GLU A 59 -8.80 18.66 2.82
N LYS A 60 -7.88 19.57 3.17
CA LYS A 60 -7.38 20.57 2.24
C LYS A 60 -6.65 19.92 1.07
N ASP A 61 -5.74 18.98 1.32
CA ASP A 61 -4.98 18.28 0.28
C ASP A 61 -5.90 17.50 -0.69
N LEU A 62 -6.96 16.87 -0.16
CA LEU A 62 -7.97 16.18 -0.97
C LEU A 62 -8.76 17.15 -1.86
N THR A 63 -9.15 18.29 -1.29
CA THR A 63 -9.88 19.34 -2.01
C THR A 63 -9.03 20.01 -3.09
N ASP A 64 -7.75 20.26 -2.80
CA ASP A 64 -6.81 20.87 -3.72
C ASP A 64 -6.51 19.91 -4.89
N LEU A 65 -6.31 18.62 -4.62
CA LEU A 65 -6.20 17.60 -5.67
C LEU A 65 -7.41 17.60 -6.61
N GLU A 66 -8.62 17.66 -6.07
CA GLU A 66 -9.86 17.69 -6.85
C GLU A 66 -9.94 18.93 -7.74
N LYS A 67 -9.57 20.10 -7.23
CA LYS A 67 -9.54 21.35 -8.02
C LYS A 67 -8.49 21.33 -9.12
N GLU A 68 -7.30 20.80 -8.81
CA GLU A 68 -6.16 20.81 -9.73
C GLU A 68 -6.28 19.78 -10.84
N THR A 69 -6.85 18.60 -10.54
CA THR A 69 -6.81 17.44 -11.44
C THR A 69 -8.18 16.91 -11.85
N GLY A 70 -9.23 17.26 -11.10
CA GLY A 70 -10.56 16.67 -11.25
C GLY A 70 -10.69 15.23 -10.73
N TRP A 71 -9.64 14.66 -10.11
CA TRP A 71 -9.72 13.37 -9.42
C TRP A 71 -10.21 13.55 -7.98
N LYS A 72 -11.06 12.64 -7.53
CA LYS A 72 -11.66 12.73 -6.20
C LYS A 72 -11.15 11.59 -5.34
N ILE A 73 -10.63 11.93 -4.15
CA ILE A 73 -10.39 10.95 -3.10
C ILE A 73 -11.37 11.28 -1.98
N ARG A 74 -12.06 10.25 -1.50
CA ARG A 74 -12.96 10.30 -0.35
C ARG A 74 -12.49 9.29 0.67
N VAL A 75 -12.45 9.67 1.93
CA VAL A 75 -11.84 8.87 2.98
C VAL A 75 -12.82 8.78 4.14
N VAL A 76 -13.05 7.56 4.62
CA VAL A 76 -13.80 7.31 5.85
C VAL A 76 -12.97 6.41 6.75
N THR A 77 -12.89 6.76 8.02
CA THR A 77 -12.28 5.91 9.05
C THR A 77 -13.39 5.38 9.94
N LYS A 78 -13.30 4.13 10.38
CA LYS A 78 -14.27 3.52 11.28
C LYS A 78 -13.59 2.59 12.26
N SER A 79 -14.22 2.44 13.41
CA SER A 79 -13.85 1.45 14.41
C SER A 79 -15.06 0.57 14.71
N GLY A 80 -14.85 -0.71 14.99
CA GLY A 80 -15.93 -1.64 15.37
C GLY A 80 -16.65 -1.28 16.67
N ARG A 81 -16.20 -0.23 17.38
CA ARG A 81 -16.81 0.27 18.63
C ARG A 81 -17.64 1.54 18.41
N ALA A 82 -17.39 2.30 17.35
CA ALA A 82 -18.06 3.57 17.07
C ALA A 82 -19.17 3.40 16.04
N ALA A 83 -20.23 4.20 16.16
CA ALA A 83 -21.24 4.30 15.11
C ALA A 83 -20.60 4.96 13.88
N SER A 84 -20.49 4.22 12.78
CA SER A 84 -20.01 4.72 11.50
C SER A 84 -21.11 4.62 10.44
N VAL A 85 -21.02 5.46 9.41
CA VAL A 85 -21.94 5.42 8.26
C VAL A 85 -21.79 4.08 7.51
N SER A 86 -22.90 3.45 7.12
CA SER A 86 -22.88 2.21 6.35
C SER A 86 -22.29 2.43 4.97
N GLY A 87 -21.70 1.39 4.36
CA GLY A 87 -21.16 1.48 3.00
C GLY A 87 -22.22 1.87 1.95
N LYS A 88 -23.49 1.48 2.16
CA LYS A 88 -24.61 1.90 1.30
C LYS A 88 -24.86 3.40 1.41
N ASP A 89 -24.87 3.90 2.64
CA ASP A 89 -25.14 5.30 2.95
C ASP A 89 -23.99 6.20 2.45
N LEU A 90 -22.74 5.75 2.52
CA LEU A 90 -21.59 6.46 1.92
C LEU A 90 -21.71 6.60 0.41
N LYS A 91 -22.22 5.56 -0.28
CA LYS A 91 -22.45 5.60 -1.72
C LYS A 91 -23.57 6.57 -2.07
N GLU A 92 -24.62 6.65 -1.25
CA GLU A 92 -25.73 7.61 -1.42
C GLU A 92 -25.31 9.04 -1.07
N LEU A 93 -24.45 9.21 -0.05
CA LEU A 93 -23.90 10.48 0.41
C LEU A 93 -23.00 11.13 -0.64
N TRP A 94 -21.94 10.44 -1.05
CA TRP A 94 -20.93 11.00 -1.95
C TRP A 94 -21.21 10.78 -3.44
N LYS A 95 -22.05 9.79 -3.79
CA LYS A 95 -22.37 9.42 -5.18
C LYS A 95 -21.12 9.35 -6.06
N PRO A 96 -20.13 8.50 -5.69
CA PRO A 96 -18.82 8.48 -6.34
C PRO A 96 -18.97 8.22 -7.84
N ASP A 97 -18.30 9.06 -8.63
CA ASP A 97 -18.23 8.96 -10.09
C ASP A 97 -17.05 8.06 -10.54
N GLU A 98 -16.85 7.95 -11.85
CA GLU A 98 -15.78 7.10 -12.42
C GLU A 98 -14.36 7.64 -12.10
N LYS A 99 -14.23 8.89 -11.64
CA LYS A 99 -12.98 9.54 -11.22
C LYS A 99 -12.78 9.59 -9.70
N THR A 100 -13.61 8.86 -8.95
CA THR A 100 -13.58 8.84 -7.50
C THR A 100 -12.93 7.57 -6.94
N VAL A 101 -12.05 7.73 -5.96
CA VAL A 101 -11.60 6.67 -5.03
C VAL A 101 -12.23 6.90 -3.69
N VAL A 102 -12.87 5.87 -3.14
CA VAL A 102 -13.30 5.82 -1.75
C VAL A 102 -12.37 4.89 -0.98
N ILE A 103 -11.68 5.44 0.01
CA ILE A 103 -10.82 4.73 0.97
C ILE A 103 -11.64 4.52 2.23
N ILE A 104 -11.71 3.26 2.67
CA ILE A 104 -12.37 2.87 3.91
C ILE A 104 -11.28 2.30 4.82
N GLU A 105 -10.96 3.04 5.87
CA GLU A 105 -10.03 2.60 6.90
C GLU A 105 -10.81 1.98 8.09
N ASP A 106 -10.76 0.66 8.23
CA ASP A 106 -11.36 -0.08 9.32
C ASP A 106 -10.31 -0.55 10.31
N ILE A 107 -10.10 0.19 11.39
CA ILE A 107 -9.07 -0.13 12.39
C ILE A 107 -9.35 -1.43 13.15
N SER A 108 -10.53 -2.04 12.98
CA SER A 108 -10.87 -3.34 13.57
C SER A 108 -10.60 -4.52 12.65
N SER A 109 -10.21 -4.26 11.40
CA SER A 109 -9.88 -5.28 10.41
C SER A 109 -8.40 -5.71 10.49
N PRO A 110 -8.05 -6.97 10.23
CA PRO A 110 -6.65 -7.42 10.15
C PRO A 110 -5.83 -6.67 9.08
N ASN A 111 -6.49 -6.25 8.01
CA ASN A 111 -5.98 -5.24 7.09
C ASN A 111 -6.90 -4.02 7.15
N ILE A 112 -6.37 -2.88 7.58
CA ILE A 112 -7.21 -1.74 7.89
C ILE A 112 -7.68 -1.01 6.63
N LEU A 113 -7.08 -1.21 5.46
CA LEU A 113 -7.39 -0.45 4.25
C LEU A 113 -8.30 -1.22 3.28
N ASN A 114 -9.37 -0.57 2.84
CA ASN A 114 -10.24 -1.05 1.78
C ASN A 114 -10.51 0.05 0.75
N PHE A 115 -10.73 -0.32 -0.50
CA PHE A 115 -10.83 0.63 -1.61
C PHE A 115 -12.00 0.32 -2.52
N ASN A 116 -12.73 1.37 -2.92
CA ASN A 116 -13.65 1.34 -4.05
C ASN A 116 -13.23 2.42 -5.03
N ALA A 117 -12.86 2.05 -6.26
CA ALA A 117 -12.39 2.97 -7.27
C ALA A 117 -13.28 2.92 -8.52
N GLY A 118 -13.55 4.10 -9.09
CA GLY A 118 -14.19 4.24 -10.39
C GLY A 118 -13.32 3.74 -11.56
N LYS A 119 -13.92 3.53 -12.73
CA LYS A 119 -13.23 2.95 -13.89
C LYS A 119 -12.11 3.84 -14.42
N ASP A 120 -12.29 5.15 -14.45
CA ASP A 120 -11.26 6.08 -14.94
C ASP A 120 -10.05 6.08 -14.00
N VAL A 121 -10.29 5.94 -12.69
CA VAL A 121 -9.21 5.72 -11.73
C VAL A 121 -8.52 4.40 -12.02
N LEU A 122 -9.27 3.31 -12.20
CA LEU A 122 -8.71 1.98 -12.45
C LEU A 122 -7.88 1.90 -13.75
N ALA A 123 -8.13 2.80 -14.71
CA ALA A 123 -7.31 2.94 -15.90
C ALA A 123 -5.92 3.54 -15.62
N LYS A 124 -5.80 4.42 -14.61
CA LYS A 124 -4.53 5.01 -14.16
C LYS A 124 -3.83 4.21 -13.05
N LEU A 125 -4.62 3.67 -12.13
CA LEU A 125 -4.19 2.93 -10.95
C LEU A 125 -4.82 1.53 -11.02
N PRO A 126 -4.12 0.52 -11.55
CA PRO A 126 -4.69 -0.80 -11.74
C PRO A 126 -5.05 -1.45 -10.40
N ARG A 127 -5.94 -2.43 -10.38
CA ARG A 127 -6.34 -3.14 -9.13
C ARG A 127 -5.15 -3.65 -8.31
N GLN A 128 -4.08 -4.08 -8.98
CA GLN A 128 -2.85 -4.53 -8.33
C GLN A 128 -2.20 -3.45 -7.46
N PHE A 129 -2.29 -2.17 -7.86
CA PHE A 129 -1.80 -1.03 -7.09
C PHE A 129 -2.50 -0.94 -5.72
N PHE A 130 -3.83 -1.09 -5.69
CA PHE A 130 -4.59 -1.06 -4.45
C PHE A 130 -4.32 -2.27 -3.55
N LEU A 131 -4.08 -3.45 -4.14
CA LEU A 131 -3.65 -4.63 -3.37
C LEU A 131 -2.25 -4.42 -2.76
N GLU A 132 -1.34 -3.77 -3.48
CA GLU A 132 -0.03 -3.39 -2.95
C GLU A 132 -0.16 -2.36 -1.81
N LEU A 133 -1.05 -1.37 -1.91
CA LEU A 133 -1.33 -0.43 -0.81
C LEU A 133 -1.83 -1.15 0.45
N GLN A 134 -2.76 -2.09 0.31
CA GLN A 134 -3.23 -2.91 1.43
C GLN A 134 -2.07 -3.70 2.04
N SER A 135 -1.26 -4.35 1.22
CA SER A 135 -0.13 -5.14 1.71
C SER A 135 0.96 -4.28 2.36
N ARG A 136 1.15 -3.04 1.91
CA ARG A 136 2.26 -2.18 2.36
C ARG A 136 1.91 -1.34 3.57
N TYR A 137 0.76 -0.69 3.56
CA TYR A 137 0.35 0.27 4.60
C TYR A 137 -0.78 -0.26 5.47
N GLY A 138 -1.68 -1.08 4.92
CA GLY A 138 -2.84 -1.57 5.64
C GLY A 138 -2.57 -2.81 6.51
N ASN A 139 -1.40 -3.42 6.40
CA ASN A 139 -1.07 -4.64 7.15
C ASN A 139 -0.77 -4.33 8.63
N LYS A 140 -1.03 -5.32 9.49
CA LYS A 140 -0.81 -5.22 10.94
C LYS A 140 0.60 -4.75 11.33
N PHE A 141 1.65 -5.22 10.68
CA PHE A 141 3.03 -4.88 11.05
C PHE A 141 3.33 -3.40 10.82
N PHE A 142 2.89 -2.85 9.69
CA PHE A 142 3.06 -1.42 9.41
C PHE A 142 2.28 -0.57 10.41
N VAL A 143 1.02 -0.92 10.64
CA VAL A 143 0.12 -0.19 11.56
C VAL A 143 0.64 -0.21 13.00
N GLU A 144 1.16 -1.35 13.48
CA GLU A 144 1.76 -1.42 14.83
C GLU A 144 3.03 -0.60 14.98
N GLN A 145 3.79 -0.37 13.88
CA GLN A 145 5.05 0.38 13.91
C GLN A 145 4.84 1.88 13.72
N GLU A 146 4.03 2.28 12.73
CA GLU A 146 3.89 3.66 12.29
C GLU A 146 2.58 4.31 12.77
N GLY A 147 1.58 3.50 13.13
CA GLY A 147 0.24 3.95 13.55
C GLY A 147 -0.79 4.00 12.42
N GLU A 148 -2.07 3.99 12.78
CA GLU A 148 -3.19 4.00 11.84
C GLU A 148 -3.22 5.28 11.00
N GLY A 149 -3.08 6.44 11.65
CA GLY A 149 -3.10 7.73 10.95
C GLY A 149 -1.99 7.88 9.91
N GLU A 150 -0.82 7.28 10.15
CA GLU A 150 0.29 7.31 9.19
C GLU A 150 0.08 6.34 8.02
N ALA A 151 -0.55 5.18 8.29
CA ALA A 151 -0.99 4.26 7.23
C ALA A 151 -1.97 4.95 6.27
N LEU A 152 -2.93 5.72 6.80
CA LEU A 152 -3.85 6.51 5.99
C LEU A 152 -3.12 7.60 5.17
N VAL A 153 -2.30 8.43 5.83
CA VAL A 153 -1.60 9.54 5.17
C VAL A 153 -0.65 9.03 4.08
N SER A 154 0.11 7.97 4.34
CA SER A 154 0.97 7.32 3.36
C SER A 154 0.18 6.78 2.16
N THR A 155 -0.98 6.19 2.42
CA THR A 155 -1.87 5.67 1.37
C THR A 155 -2.44 6.80 0.50
N VAL A 156 -2.97 7.86 1.11
CA VAL A 156 -3.51 9.01 0.39
C VAL A 156 -2.39 9.70 -0.40
N GLY A 157 -1.21 9.88 0.19
CA GLY A 157 -0.04 10.46 -0.47
C GLY A 157 0.34 9.69 -1.73
N ALA A 158 0.44 8.35 -1.65
CA ALA A 158 0.77 7.50 -2.79
C ALA A 158 -0.28 7.58 -3.91
N ILE A 159 -1.58 7.57 -3.57
CA ILE A 159 -2.66 7.71 -4.57
C ILE A 159 -2.60 9.10 -5.21
N ARG A 160 -2.49 10.15 -4.41
CA ARG A 160 -2.42 11.54 -4.87
C ARG A 160 -1.26 11.74 -5.85
N GLU A 161 -0.05 11.35 -5.45
CA GLU A 161 1.14 11.48 -6.28
C GLU A 161 0.93 10.81 -7.64
N CYS A 162 0.38 9.60 -7.64
CA CYS A 162 0.15 8.84 -8.86
C CYS A 162 -0.97 9.41 -9.74
N LEU A 163 -2.00 10.03 -9.16
CA LEU A 163 -3.06 10.70 -9.92
C LEU A 163 -2.60 12.01 -10.57
N HIS A 164 -1.61 12.70 -9.98
CA HIS A 164 -0.96 13.85 -10.62
C HIS A 164 -0.16 13.46 -11.87
N ARG A 165 0.30 12.22 -11.99
CA ARG A 165 1.06 11.76 -13.16
C ARG A 165 0.13 11.58 -14.37
N PRO A 166 0.49 12.10 -15.56
CA PRO A 166 -0.31 11.94 -16.78
C PRO A 166 -0.61 10.48 -17.14
N GLU A 167 0.31 9.57 -16.89
CA GLU A 167 0.24 8.14 -17.17
C GLU A 167 -0.28 7.29 -16.01
N GLY A 168 -0.40 7.85 -14.79
CA GLY A 168 -0.73 7.11 -13.58
C GLY A 168 0.47 6.32 -13.02
N CYS A 169 0.19 5.31 -12.20
CA CYS A 169 1.22 4.44 -11.62
C CYS A 169 0.80 2.98 -11.73
N LYS A 170 1.73 2.13 -12.17
CA LYS A 170 1.53 0.67 -12.18
C LYS A 170 1.79 0.02 -10.82
N ASN A 171 2.71 0.60 -10.05
CA ASN A 171 3.16 0.12 -8.74
C ASN A 171 3.10 1.27 -7.74
N VAL A 172 2.99 0.94 -6.45
CA VAL A 172 3.04 1.94 -5.37
C VAL A 172 4.44 2.57 -5.33
N PRO A 173 4.54 3.92 -5.35
CA PRO A 173 5.83 4.61 -5.32
C PRO A 173 6.60 4.33 -4.02
N GLY A 174 7.92 4.39 -4.10
CA GLY A 174 8.82 4.13 -3.00
C GLY A 174 9.35 2.69 -2.99
N LEU A 175 10.60 2.55 -2.58
CA LEU A 175 11.33 1.29 -2.57
C LEU A 175 11.42 0.76 -1.14
N THR A 176 10.87 -0.43 -0.87
CA THR A 176 11.00 -1.05 0.45
C THR A 176 12.43 -1.51 0.67
N SER A 177 12.88 -1.51 1.93
CA SER A 177 14.24 -1.93 2.30
C SER A 177 14.56 -3.33 1.78
N ASP A 178 13.66 -4.30 1.98
CA ASP A 178 13.86 -5.69 1.54
C ASP A 178 14.00 -5.81 0.02
N LEU A 179 13.15 -5.10 -0.73
CA LEU A 179 13.24 -5.08 -2.19
C LEU A 179 14.56 -4.45 -2.62
N TYR A 180 14.97 -3.35 -1.99
CA TYR A 180 16.24 -2.71 -2.28
C TYR A 180 17.43 -3.64 -2.01
N PHE A 181 17.47 -4.33 -0.87
CA PHE A 181 18.51 -5.31 -0.56
C PHE A 181 18.61 -6.39 -1.63
N LEU A 182 17.47 -6.90 -2.10
CA LEU A 182 17.44 -7.88 -3.20
C LEU A 182 18.00 -7.29 -4.50
N THR A 183 17.63 -6.05 -4.86
CA THR A 183 18.16 -5.39 -6.06
C THR A 183 19.67 -5.17 -5.98
N LEU A 184 20.17 -4.81 -4.81
CA LEU A 184 21.61 -4.62 -4.58
C LEU A 184 22.36 -5.95 -4.64
N ALA A 185 21.84 -6.99 -3.97
CA ALA A 185 22.43 -8.33 -3.99
C ALA A 185 22.48 -8.93 -5.40
N THR A 186 21.39 -8.81 -6.16
CA THR A 186 21.34 -9.26 -7.57
C THR A 186 22.26 -8.45 -8.47
N SER A 187 22.42 -7.15 -8.23
CA SER A 187 23.41 -6.31 -8.94
C SER A 187 24.84 -6.77 -8.68
N ILE A 188 25.20 -7.05 -7.42
CA ILE A 188 26.51 -7.59 -7.04
C ILE A 188 26.72 -8.96 -7.69
N ALA A 189 25.74 -9.86 -7.63
CA ALA A 189 25.81 -11.18 -8.27
C ALA A 189 25.98 -11.08 -9.79
N GLY A 190 25.26 -10.17 -10.44
CA GLY A 190 25.44 -9.87 -11.86
C GLY A 190 26.86 -9.38 -12.17
N GLY A 191 27.41 -8.52 -11.31
CA GLY A 191 28.80 -8.05 -11.40
C GLY A 191 29.80 -9.20 -11.28
N CYS A 192 29.56 -10.13 -10.35
CA CYS A 192 30.37 -11.33 -10.22
C CYS A 192 30.37 -12.18 -11.50
N VAL A 193 29.19 -12.46 -12.06
CA VAL A 193 29.07 -13.23 -13.32
C VAL A 193 29.79 -12.51 -14.45
N PHE A 194 29.61 -11.20 -14.59
CA PHE A 194 30.29 -10.39 -15.61
C PHE A 194 31.81 -10.42 -15.46
N GLY A 195 32.33 -10.16 -14.25
CA GLY A 195 33.75 -10.13 -13.96
C GLY A 195 34.44 -11.48 -14.18
N PHE A 196 33.76 -12.58 -13.80
CA PHE A 196 34.23 -13.93 -14.08
C PHE A 196 34.25 -14.23 -15.58
N ALA A 197 33.17 -13.92 -16.30
CA ALA A 197 33.07 -14.12 -17.74
C ALA A 197 34.20 -13.39 -18.51
N ALA A 198 34.51 -12.14 -18.11
CA ALA A 198 35.55 -11.34 -18.73
C ALA A 198 36.97 -11.91 -18.58
N ARG A 199 37.19 -12.82 -17.62
CA ARG A 199 38.48 -13.46 -17.36
C ARG A 199 38.66 -14.78 -18.12
N LEU A 200 37.57 -15.39 -18.61
CA LEU A 200 37.65 -16.69 -19.26
C LEU A 200 38.56 -16.62 -20.50
N PRO A 201 39.54 -17.53 -20.63
CA PRO A 201 40.38 -17.57 -21.81
C PRO A 201 39.57 -17.97 -23.05
N PRO A 202 39.99 -17.56 -24.25
CA PRO A 202 39.43 -18.07 -25.49
C PRO A 202 39.64 -19.59 -25.54
N GLN A 203 38.57 -20.34 -25.84
CA GLN A 203 38.59 -21.79 -25.97
C GLN A 203 37.53 -22.26 -26.97
N GLY A 204 37.86 -23.30 -27.77
CA GLY A 204 36.95 -23.84 -28.77
C GLY A 204 36.57 -22.82 -29.83
N ARG A 205 35.27 -22.49 -29.93
CA ARG A 205 34.71 -21.52 -30.90
C ARG A 205 34.89 -20.06 -30.47
N VAL A 206 35.40 -19.81 -29.25
CA VAL A 206 35.56 -18.47 -28.69
C VAL A 206 36.99 -17.99 -28.98
N GLU A 207 37.10 -16.96 -29.82
CA GLU A 207 38.38 -16.40 -30.31
C GLU A 207 38.92 -15.29 -29.40
N ALA A 208 38.05 -14.63 -28.63
CA ALA A 208 38.44 -13.53 -27.75
C ALA A 208 37.68 -13.57 -26.42
N SER A 209 38.37 -13.26 -25.30
CA SER A 209 37.79 -13.34 -23.95
C SER A 209 36.52 -12.50 -23.73
N TRP A 210 36.37 -11.37 -24.44
CA TRP A 210 35.16 -10.53 -24.32
C TRP A 210 33.90 -11.22 -24.87
N GLN A 211 34.03 -12.22 -25.76
CA GLN A 211 32.88 -12.96 -26.28
C GLN A 211 32.19 -13.79 -25.18
N TRP A 212 32.91 -14.23 -24.14
CA TRP A 212 32.30 -14.89 -22.98
C TRP A 212 31.33 -14.00 -22.23
N VAL A 213 31.62 -12.70 -22.13
CA VAL A 213 30.71 -11.70 -21.53
C VAL A 213 29.39 -11.63 -22.32
N LEU A 214 29.45 -11.75 -23.65
CA LEU A 214 28.25 -11.78 -24.49
C LEU A 214 27.49 -13.10 -24.38
N TYR A 215 28.19 -14.23 -24.38
CA TYR A 215 27.52 -15.54 -24.21
C TYR A 215 26.81 -15.65 -22.86
N LEU A 216 27.39 -15.08 -21.80
CA LEU A 216 26.78 -15.01 -20.48
C LEU A 216 25.89 -13.79 -20.27
N SER A 217 25.66 -12.96 -21.30
CA SER A 217 24.79 -11.79 -21.21
C SER A 217 23.37 -12.09 -20.78
N PRO A 218 22.70 -13.19 -21.18
CA PRO A 218 21.39 -13.51 -20.66
C PRO A 218 21.38 -13.66 -19.13
N LEU A 219 22.47 -14.15 -18.53
CA LEU A 219 22.55 -14.35 -17.08
C LEU A 219 22.85 -13.04 -16.35
N TRP A 220 23.92 -12.32 -16.72
CA TRP A 220 24.29 -11.11 -15.98
C TRP A 220 23.33 -9.94 -16.25
N LEU A 221 22.75 -9.81 -17.44
CA LEU A 221 21.72 -8.79 -17.72
C LEU A 221 20.41 -9.10 -16.99
N LEU A 222 20.05 -10.36 -16.80
CA LEU A 222 18.89 -10.71 -15.98
C LEU A 222 19.12 -10.27 -14.53
N LEU A 223 20.27 -10.62 -13.96
CA LEU A 223 20.61 -10.28 -12.57
C LEU A 223 20.73 -8.77 -12.36
N PHE A 224 21.54 -8.09 -13.18
CA PHE A 224 21.78 -6.66 -13.02
C PHE A 224 20.66 -5.80 -13.62
N GLY A 225 20.28 -6.03 -14.87
CA GLY A 225 19.27 -5.22 -15.55
C GLY A 225 17.86 -5.48 -15.02
N ALA A 226 17.38 -6.73 -15.13
CA ALA A 226 15.99 -7.04 -14.82
C ALA A 226 15.68 -7.05 -13.31
N PHE A 227 16.60 -7.52 -12.46
CA PHE A 227 16.38 -7.55 -11.01
C PHE A 227 17.10 -6.44 -10.24
N GLY A 228 18.27 -6.00 -10.71
CA GLY A 228 19.03 -4.93 -10.06
C GLY A 228 18.55 -3.51 -10.38
N ILE A 229 18.26 -3.21 -11.65
CA ILE A 229 17.99 -1.84 -12.09
C ILE A 229 16.49 -1.59 -12.29
N LEU A 230 15.79 -2.48 -13.00
CA LEU A 230 14.41 -2.26 -13.40
C LEU A 230 13.43 -2.01 -12.23
N PRO A 231 13.51 -2.73 -11.09
CA PRO A 231 12.62 -2.47 -9.96
C PRO A 231 12.89 -1.12 -9.28
N VAL A 232 14.14 -0.63 -9.32
CA VAL A 232 14.52 0.65 -8.73
C VAL A 232 13.96 1.80 -9.55
N VAL A 233 14.28 1.84 -10.86
CA VAL A 233 13.81 2.92 -11.75
C VAL A 233 12.29 2.91 -11.95
N GLY A 234 11.65 1.74 -11.79
CA GLY A 234 10.20 1.61 -11.88
C GLY A 234 9.44 2.02 -10.61
N ARG A 235 10.13 2.26 -9.49
CA ARG A 235 9.50 2.57 -8.19
C ARG A 235 9.99 3.86 -7.53
N THR A 236 11.15 4.38 -7.92
CA THR A 236 11.68 5.62 -7.35
C THR A 236 12.42 6.46 -8.39
N GLY A 237 12.34 7.79 -8.24
CA GLY A 237 13.14 8.77 -8.98
C GLY A 237 14.46 9.11 -8.29
N GLU A 238 14.72 8.55 -7.11
CA GLU A 238 15.93 8.79 -6.34
C GLU A 238 17.16 8.15 -7.00
N LEU A 239 18.22 8.93 -7.20
CA LEU A 239 19.45 8.46 -7.83
C LEU A 239 20.33 7.61 -6.90
N GLU A 240 20.23 7.82 -5.59
CA GLU A 240 21.08 7.14 -4.61
C GLU A 240 21.02 5.59 -4.71
N PRO A 241 19.84 4.93 -4.67
CA PRO A 241 19.78 3.47 -4.77
C PRO A 241 20.29 2.97 -6.13
N LEU A 242 20.05 3.73 -7.20
CA LEU A 242 20.51 3.39 -8.54
C LEU A 242 22.04 3.40 -8.61
N ILE A 243 22.68 4.45 -8.09
CA ILE A 243 24.14 4.58 -8.05
C ILE A 243 24.76 3.44 -7.25
N LYS A 244 24.20 3.11 -6.08
CA LYS A 244 24.69 2.00 -5.24
C LYS A 244 24.63 0.66 -5.97
N ASN A 245 23.56 0.39 -6.73
CA ASN A 245 23.44 -0.84 -7.53
C ASN A 245 24.48 -0.90 -8.65
N VAL A 246 24.69 0.21 -9.37
CA VAL A 246 25.72 0.31 -10.44
C VAL A 246 27.12 0.15 -9.87
N VAL A 247 27.43 0.82 -8.75
CA VAL A 247 28.75 0.71 -8.07
C VAL A 247 28.96 -0.70 -7.52
N GLY A 248 27.94 -1.32 -6.95
CA GLY A 248 27.99 -2.71 -6.48
C GLY A 248 28.32 -3.70 -7.61
N PHE A 249 27.64 -3.55 -8.76
CA PHE A 249 27.94 -4.33 -9.97
C PHE A 249 29.38 -4.11 -10.44
N ALA A 250 29.79 -2.84 -10.62
CA ALA A 250 31.11 -2.50 -11.15
C ALA A 250 32.23 -2.95 -10.20
N GLY A 251 32.06 -2.76 -8.89
CA GLY A 251 33.01 -3.16 -7.86
C GLY A 251 33.20 -4.68 -7.83
N ALA A 252 32.11 -5.45 -7.86
CA ALA A 252 32.17 -6.92 -7.92
C ALA A 252 32.81 -7.44 -9.21
N ALA A 253 32.44 -6.85 -10.36
CA ALA A 253 33.02 -7.18 -11.65
C ALA A 253 34.53 -6.92 -11.68
N PHE A 254 34.96 -5.75 -11.18
CA PHE A 254 36.37 -5.37 -11.11
C PHE A 254 37.16 -6.27 -10.15
N ALA A 255 36.61 -6.55 -8.97
CA ALA A 255 37.26 -7.42 -7.98
C ALA A 255 37.52 -8.83 -8.54
N LEU A 256 36.51 -9.46 -9.17
CA LEU A 256 36.69 -10.79 -9.77
C LEU A 256 37.57 -10.77 -11.01
N TYR A 257 37.47 -9.73 -11.84
CA TYR A 257 38.35 -9.59 -12.99
C TYR A 257 39.82 -9.51 -12.58
N LEU A 258 40.15 -8.85 -11.46
CA LEU A 258 41.52 -8.74 -10.95
C LEU A 258 41.99 -9.90 -10.07
N THR A 259 41.08 -10.74 -9.58
CA THR A 259 41.41 -11.79 -8.60
C THR A 259 42.41 -12.81 -9.17
N PRO A 260 43.57 -13.05 -8.51
CA PRO A 260 44.62 -13.94 -9.02
C PRO A 260 44.35 -15.44 -8.79
N ILE A 261 43.28 -15.79 -8.07
CA ILE A 261 42.99 -17.15 -7.59
C ILE A 261 42.78 -18.16 -8.73
N PHE A 262 42.41 -17.72 -9.94
CA PHE A 262 42.07 -18.60 -11.07
C PHE A 262 43.02 -18.52 -12.29
N GLY A 263 44.25 -17.98 -12.15
CA GLY A 263 45.28 -17.93 -13.22
C GLY A 263 45.98 -16.58 -13.35
N PRO A 264 46.96 -16.38 -14.27
CA PRO A 264 47.67 -15.11 -14.42
C PRO A 264 46.77 -14.00 -14.98
N SER A 265 46.91 -12.80 -14.44
CA SER A 265 46.16 -11.60 -14.85
C SER A 265 46.37 -11.29 -16.34
N PRO A 266 45.34 -10.85 -17.10
CA PRO A 266 45.50 -10.50 -18.52
C PRO A 266 46.56 -9.42 -18.78
N ILE A 267 46.79 -8.56 -17.77
CA ILE A 267 47.78 -7.48 -17.79
C ILE A 267 49.22 -8.02 -17.79
N SER A 268 49.48 -9.23 -17.26
CA SER A 268 50.84 -9.79 -17.21
C SER A 268 51.26 -10.50 -18.50
N ARG A 269 50.44 -10.45 -19.56
CA ARG A 269 50.67 -11.15 -20.83
C ARG A 269 51.05 -10.20 -21.98
N ARG A 270 51.65 -9.05 -21.65
CA ARG A 270 52.35 -8.16 -22.60
C ARG A 270 53.85 -8.34 -22.45
#